data_AF-A0A3Q2EGB8-F1
#
_entry.id   AF-A0A3Q2EGB8-F1
#
_cell.length_a   1.000
_cell.length_b   1.000
_cell.length_c   1.000
_cell.angle_alpha   90.00
_cell.angle_beta   90.00
_cell.angle_gamma   90.00
#
_symmetry.space_group_name_H-M   'P 1'
#
loop_
_entity.id
_entity.type
_entity.pdbx_description
1 polymer ?
#
loop_
_entity_poly.entity_id
_entity_poly.type
_entity_poly.pdbx_seq_one_letter_code
_entity_poly.pdbx_strand_id
1 'polypeptide(L)'
;HLGGTLSDGGANKFAESIGITMVPTDKLVTEYERKEWEKHKKYIAGVNEEFNTQAHDTVGAVALDSAGNVACATSTGGIRNKMLGRVGDSPVIGCGGYADNISGAVSCTGHGESILKVTLARLILSHVEQGKSVEDASQLSLQHMGDRVQGAGGAIVVSPSGQWAAAFTTKRMAWAAAEDDVLCVDEHKGAG
;
A
#
# COMPACT_ATOMS: atom_id res chain seq x y z
N HIS A 1 6.14 -18.40 -16.14
CA HIS A 1 5.56 -17.61 -15.04
C HIS A 1 4.14 -17.22 -15.38
N LEU A 2 3.15 -17.62 -14.58
CA LEU A 2 1.79 -17.10 -14.67
C LEU A 2 1.78 -15.72 -14.01
N GLY A 3 2.04 -14.67 -14.79
CA GLY A 3 1.76 -13.29 -14.37
C GLY A 3 0.27 -13.04 -14.57
N GLY A 4 -0.53 -13.20 -13.51
CA GLY A 4 -1.98 -13.01 -13.58
C GLY A 4 -2.57 -12.76 -12.20
N THR A 5 -3.64 -11.97 -12.16
CA THR A 5 -4.39 -11.67 -10.94
C THR A 5 -5.61 -12.58 -10.86
N LEU A 6 -5.77 -13.32 -9.75
CA LEU A 6 -6.98 -14.08 -9.43
C LEU A 6 -7.82 -13.28 -8.44
N SER A 7 -9.15 -13.39 -8.56
CA SER A 7 -10.10 -12.71 -7.66
C SER A 7 -11.20 -13.65 -7.18
N ASP A 8 -11.76 -13.31 -6.01
CA ASP A 8 -12.95 -13.93 -5.42
C ASP A 8 -12.89 -15.47 -5.44
N GLY A 9 -13.96 -16.15 -5.88
CA GLY A 9 -14.03 -17.61 -5.90
C GLY A 9 -12.94 -18.29 -6.73
N GLY A 10 -12.35 -17.61 -7.72
CA GLY A 10 -11.21 -18.12 -8.48
C GLY A 10 -9.93 -18.19 -7.64
N ALA A 11 -9.67 -17.18 -6.82
CA ALA A 11 -8.55 -17.16 -5.89
C ALA A 11 -8.70 -18.24 -4.81
N ASN A 12 -9.91 -18.43 -4.28
CA ASN A 12 -10.18 -19.48 -3.28
C ASN A 12 -9.92 -20.89 -3.84
N LYS A 13 -10.42 -21.18 -5.04
CA LYS A 13 -10.19 -22.47 -5.71
C LYS A 13 -8.70 -22.73 -5.94
N PHE A 14 -7.95 -21.70 -6.33
CA PHE A 14 -6.51 -21.84 -6.50
C PHE A 14 -5.81 -22.10 -5.17
N ALA A 15 -6.15 -21.35 -4.12
CA ALA A 15 -5.59 -21.53 -2.77
C ALA A 15 -5.82 -22.97 -2.25
N GLU A 16 -7.04 -23.50 -2.41
CA GLU A 16 -7.36 -24.90 -2.09
C GLU A 16 -6.52 -25.88 -2.91
N SER A 17 -6.37 -25.65 -4.22
CA SER A 17 -5.62 -26.55 -5.11
C SER A 17 -4.13 -26.68 -4.78
N ILE A 18 -3.56 -25.69 -4.09
CA ILE A 18 -2.17 -25.69 -3.64
C ILE A 18 -2.03 -26.01 -2.13
N GLY A 19 -3.12 -26.42 -1.47
CA GLY A 19 -3.10 -26.90 -0.08
C GLY A 19 -3.12 -25.80 0.99
N ILE A 20 -3.53 -24.57 0.68
CA ILE A 20 -3.74 -23.53 1.71
C ILE A 20 -4.93 -23.93 2.58
N THR A 21 -4.75 -23.88 3.91
CA THR A 21 -5.81 -24.20 4.86
C THR A 21 -6.87 -23.11 4.89
N MET A 22 -8.11 -23.49 4.58
CA MET A 22 -9.26 -22.60 4.71
C MET A 22 -9.67 -22.45 6.17
N VAL A 23 -9.82 -21.21 6.62
CA VAL A 23 -10.31 -20.89 7.97
C VAL A 23 -11.69 -20.27 7.91
N PRO A 24 -12.55 -20.53 8.91
CA PRO A 24 -13.83 -19.83 9.04
C PRO A 24 -13.65 -18.30 9.09
N THR A 25 -14.50 -17.56 8.38
CA THR A 25 -14.41 -16.09 8.23
C THR A 25 -14.46 -15.36 9.58
N ASP A 26 -15.22 -15.87 10.54
CA ASP A 26 -15.33 -15.34 11.90
C ASP A 26 -13.99 -15.31 12.65
N LYS A 27 -13.02 -16.14 12.28
CA LYS A 27 -11.65 -16.08 12.85
C LYS A 27 -10.88 -14.85 12.41
N LEU A 28 -11.25 -14.22 11.29
CA LEU A 28 -10.61 -13.00 10.78
C LEU A 28 -11.33 -11.72 11.25
N VAL A 29 -12.51 -11.85 11.87
CA VAL A 29 -13.31 -10.73 12.35
C VAL A 29 -13.05 -10.50 13.84
N THR A 30 -12.45 -9.36 14.18
CA THR A 30 -12.25 -8.97 15.58
C THR A 30 -13.53 -8.35 16.16
N GLU A 31 -13.67 -8.39 17.50
CA GLU A 31 -14.78 -7.70 18.17
C GLU A 31 -14.74 -6.18 17.96
N TYR A 32 -13.54 -5.61 17.84
CA TYR A 32 -13.34 -4.19 17.55
C TYR A 32 -13.91 -3.83 16.17
N GLU A 33 -13.53 -4.55 15.11
CA GLU A 33 -14.04 -4.29 13.76
C GLU A 33 -15.54 -4.55 13.64
N ARG A 34 -16.08 -5.53 14.39
CA ARG A 34 -17.54 -5.75 14.47
C ARG A 34 -18.27 -4.53 15.05
N LYS A 35 -17.76 -3.98 16.16
CA LYS A 35 -18.34 -2.78 16.80
C LYS A 35 -18.24 -1.55 15.90
N GLU A 36 -17.11 -1.36 15.22
CA GLU A 36 -16.92 -0.23 14.30
C GLU A 36 -17.84 -0.34 13.07
N TRP A 37 -18.04 -1.55 12.53
CA TRP A 37 -18.99 -1.79 11.45
C TRP A 37 -20.45 -1.50 11.86
N GLU A 38 -20.86 -1.90 13.07
CA GLU A 38 -22.21 -1.64 13.58
C GLU A 38 -22.52 -0.16 13.75
N LYS A 39 -21.52 0.66 14.11
CA LYS A 39 -21.65 2.12 14.24
C LYS A 39 -21.79 2.82 12.89
N HIS A 40 -21.07 2.36 11.87
CA HIS A 40 -20.92 3.06 10.59
C HIS A 40 -21.68 2.40 9.44
N LYS A 41 -22.96 2.03 9.62
CA LYS A 41 -23.79 1.29 8.64
C LYS A 41 -24.03 1.96 7.26
N LYS A 42 -23.48 3.15 7.00
CA LYS A 42 -23.68 3.89 5.73
C LYS A 42 -22.36 4.08 5.00
N TYR A 43 -22.23 3.47 3.82
CA TYR A 43 -21.05 3.55 2.93
C TYR A 43 -20.58 5.00 2.66
N ILE A 44 -21.52 5.92 2.40
CA ILE A 44 -21.19 7.32 2.07
C ILE A 44 -20.52 8.06 3.24
N ALA A 45 -20.82 7.69 4.49
CA ALA A 45 -20.15 8.26 5.66
C ALA A 45 -18.74 7.66 5.79
N GLY A 46 -18.59 6.34 5.65
CA GLY A 46 -17.30 5.66 5.77
C GLY A 46 -16.23 6.15 4.78
N VAL A 47 -16.57 6.28 3.49
CA VAL A 47 -15.60 6.74 2.48
C VAL A 47 -15.18 8.20 2.71
N ASN A 48 -16.11 9.08 3.07
CA ASN A 48 -15.81 10.50 3.29
C ASN A 48 -15.13 10.78 4.65
N GLU A 49 -15.44 9.99 5.69
CA GLU A 49 -14.80 10.10 7.01
C GLU A 49 -13.39 9.48 6.98
N GLU A 50 -13.21 8.29 6.38
CA GLU A 50 -11.89 7.65 6.25
C GLU A 50 -10.93 8.40 5.33
N PHE A 51 -11.46 9.22 4.42
CA PHE A 51 -10.68 10.12 3.55
C PHE A 51 -9.66 10.98 4.33
N ASN A 52 -9.95 11.28 5.61
CA ASN A 52 -9.12 12.15 6.46
C ASN A 52 -8.80 11.58 7.86
N THR A 53 -9.38 10.44 8.24
CA THR A 53 -9.24 9.89 9.60
C THR A 53 -8.95 8.39 9.62
N GLN A 54 -7.65 8.10 9.58
CA GLN A 54 -6.96 7.08 10.38
C GLN A 54 -7.26 5.58 10.16
N ALA A 55 -8.12 5.15 9.25
CA ALA A 55 -8.45 3.72 9.11
C ALA A 55 -8.19 3.18 7.70
N HIS A 56 -6.91 2.97 7.38
CA HIS A 56 -6.52 2.13 6.25
C HIS A 56 -5.61 1.03 6.76
N ASP A 57 -6.12 -0.19 6.80
CA ASP A 57 -5.38 -1.38 7.25
C ASP A 57 -4.55 -1.96 6.11
N THR A 58 -3.75 -1.11 5.47
CA THR A 58 -2.78 -1.52 4.45
C THR A 58 -1.40 -1.61 5.06
N VAL A 59 -0.78 -2.76 4.91
CA VAL A 59 0.62 -3.02 5.26
C VAL A 59 1.42 -3.27 4.00
N GLY A 60 2.69 -2.87 4.03
CA GLY A 60 3.59 -2.97 2.89
C GLY A 60 5.02 -3.23 3.31
N ALA A 61 5.77 -3.90 2.45
CA ALA A 61 7.20 -4.11 2.59
C ALA A 61 7.90 -3.98 1.24
N VAL A 62 9.11 -3.44 1.26
CA VAL A 62 10.05 -3.44 0.14
C VAL A 62 11.40 -3.96 0.63
N ALA A 63 12.15 -4.64 -0.22
CA ALA A 63 13.45 -5.19 0.14
C ALA A 63 14.41 -5.18 -1.05
N LEU A 64 15.70 -5.07 -0.74
CA LEU A 64 16.84 -5.29 -1.63
C LEU A 64 17.62 -6.48 -1.07
N ASP A 65 17.85 -7.51 -1.88
CA ASP A 65 18.64 -8.68 -1.48
C ASP A 65 20.14 -8.52 -1.80
N SER A 66 20.96 -9.45 -1.30
CA SER A 66 22.41 -9.45 -1.51
C SER A 66 22.85 -9.76 -2.95
N ALA A 67 21.93 -10.21 -3.81
CA ALA A 67 22.16 -10.39 -5.24
C ALA A 67 21.75 -9.16 -6.06
N GLY A 68 21.27 -8.09 -5.41
CA GLY A 68 20.83 -6.86 -6.04
C GLY A 68 19.41 -6.92 -6.61
N ASN A 69 18.59 -7.91 -6.21
CA ASN A 69 17.19 -7.97 -6.60
C ASN A 69 16.32 -7.16 -5.64
N VAL A 70 15.30 -6.51 -6.19
CA VAL A 70 14.29 -5.79 -5.41
C VAL A 70 12.96 -6.51 -5.42
N ALA A 71 12.20 -6.39 -4.33
CA ALA A 71 10.86 -6.94 -4.23
C ALA A 71 9.94 -6.03 -3.42
N CYS A 72 8.64 -6.11 -3.69
CA CYS A 72 7.60 -5.45 -2.89
C CYS A 72 6.47 -6.43 -2.56
N ALA A 73 5.82 -6.22 -1.41
CA ALA A 73 4.59 -6.89 -1.04
C ALA A 73 3.64 -5.89 -0.37
N THR A 74 2.36 -5.94 -0.71
CA THR A 74 1.33 -5.06 -0.18
C THR A 74 0.07 -5.88 0.12
N SER A 75 -0.51 -5.71 1.30
CA SER A 75 -1.71 -6.44 1.73
C SER A 75 -2.66 -5.52 2.48
N THR A 76 -3.97 -5.72 2.33
CA THR A 76 -4.97 -4.85 2.94
C THR A 76 -6.30 -5.56 3.23
N GLY A 77 -6.95 -5.15 4.31
CA GLY A 77 -8.39 -5.40 4.53
C GLY A 77 -9.28 -4.51 3.66
N GLY A 78 -8.73 -3.43 3.08
CA GLY A 78 -9.43 -2.38 2.36
C GLY A 78 -9.93 -1.28 3.30
N ILE A 79 -10.96 -0.57 2.84
CA ILE A 79 -11.64 0.49 3.59
C ILE A 79 -12.88 -0.08 4.31
N ARG A 80 -13.28 0.49 5.45
CA ARG A 80 -14.47 -0.04 6.15
C ARG A 80 -15.73 0.26 5.36
N ASN A 81 -16.74 -0.58 5.55
CA ASN A 81 -18.04 -0.49 4.88
C ASN A 81 -17.99 -0.52 3.34
N LYS A 82 -16.87 -0.93 2.75
CA LYS A 82 -16.72 -1.07 1.29
C LYS A 82 -17.87 -1.88 0.69
N MET A 83 -18.27 -1.53 -0.54
CA MET A 83 -19.18 -2.35 -1.31
C MET A 83 -18.60 -3.77 -1.47
N LEU A 84 -19.47 -4.79 -1.45
CA LEU A 84 -19.06 -6.16 -1.70
C LEU A 84 -18.33 -6.24 -3.05
N GLY A 85 -17.14 -6.84 -3.05
CA GLY A 85 -16.30 -6.93 -4.25
C GLY A 85 -15.50 -5.67 -4.60
N ARG A 86 -15.50 -4.61 -3.76
CA ARG A 86 -14.61 -3.44 -3.98
C ARG A 86 -13.15 -3.88 -3.90
N VAL A 87 -12.40 -3.57 -4.96
CA VAL A 87 -10.96 -3.79 -5.08
C VAL A 87 -10.25 -2.44 -4.97
N GLY A 88 -9.25 -2.35 -4.09
CA GLY A 88 -8.41 -1.17 -3.92
C GLY A 88 -7.12 -1.24 -4.75
N ASP A 89 -6.14 -0.45 -4.37
CA ASP A 89 -4.83 -0.33 -5.03
C ASP A 89 -3.89 -1.51 -4.76
N SER A 90 -3.94 -2.11 -3.57
CA SER A 90 -2.95 -3.11 -3.12
C SER A 90 -2.73 -4.29 -4.08
N PRO A 91 -3.76 -4.91 -4.69
CA PRO A 91 -3.55 -6.02 -5.63
C PRO A 91 -3.25 -5.57 -7.07
N VAL A 92 -3.17 -4.26 -7.34
CA VAL A 92 -2.99 -3.71 -8.68
C VAL A 92 -1.52 -3.29 -8.87
N ILE A 93 -0.83 -4.01 -9.74
CA ILE A 93 0.58 -3.76 -10.09
C ILE A 93 0.72 -2.32 -10.61
N GLY A 94 1.69 -1.59 -10.05
CA GLY A 94 1.94 -0.18 -10.38
C GLY A 94 1.11 0.80 -9.58
N CYS A 95 0.13 0.34 -8.80
CA CYS A 95 -0.67 1.17 -7.90
C CYS A 95 -0.21 0.98 -6.46
N GLY A 96 -0.63 -0.13 -5.82
CA GLY A 96 -0.28 -0.43 -4.43
C GLY A 96 1.16 -0.90 -4.26
N GLY A 97 1.74 -1.54 -5.28
CA GLY A 97 3.14 -1.94 -5.27
C GLY A 97 3.70 -2.14 -6.66
N TYR A 98 5.01 -1.92 -6.81
CA TYR A 98 5.74 -2.16 -8.05
C TYR A 98 7.20 -2.44 -7.74
N ALA A 99 7.81 -3.39 -8.45
CA ALA A 99 9.21 -3.75 -8.30
C ALA A 99 9.83 -4.00 -9.67
N ASP A 100 11.00 -3.41 -9.88
CA ASP A 100 11.82 -3.54 -11.09
C ASP A 100 13.30 -3.42 -10.68
N ASN A 101 14.11 -4.43 -11.01
CA ASN A 101 15.53 -4.49 -10.66
C ASN A 101 16.35 -3.32 -11.23
N ILE A 102 15.82 -2.56 -12.20
CA ILE A 102 16.49 -1.37 -12.75
C ILE A 102 16.16 -0.12 -11.93
N SER A 103 14.89 0.07 -11.55
CA SER A 103 14.41 1.34 -10.95
C SER A 103 14.18 1.27 -9.44
N GLY A 104 13.84 0.11 -8.88
CA GLY A 104 13.61 -0.09 -7.44
C GLY A 104 12.31 -0.83 -7.11
N ALA A 105 11.93 -0.81 -5.84
CA ALA A 105 10.66 -1.36 -5.36
C ALA A 105 9.93 -0.35 -4.48
N VAL A 106 8.60 -0.32 -4.62
CA VAL A 106 7.69 0.58 -3.92
C VAL A 106 6.52 -0.20 -3.35
N SER A 107 6.09 0.16 -2.14
CA SER A 107 4.78 -0.20 -1.60
C SER A 107 4.06 1.04 -1.08
N CYS A 108 2.79 1.17 -1.42
CA CYS A 108 1.94 2.31 -1.08
C CYS A 108 0.87 1.93 -0.04
N THR A 109 0.38 2.95 0.66
CA THR A 109 -0.76 2.90 1.57
C THR A 109 -1.54 4.21 1.50
N GLY A 110 -2.82 4.20 1.87
CA GLY A 110 -3.67 5.39 1.86
C GLY A 110 -4.98 5.19 1.09
N HIS A 111 -5.46 6.28 0.50
CA HIS A 111 -6.72 6.27 -0.23
C HIS A 111 -6.59 5.53 -1.58
N GLY A 112 -7.00 4.27 -1.60
CA GLY A 112 -6.82 3.36 -2.74
C GLY A 112 -7.34 3.89 -4.08
N GLU A 113 -8.49 4.57 -4.11
CA GLU A 113 -9.01 5.15 -5.35
C GLU A 113 -8.13 6.28 -5.89
N SER A 114 -7.50 7.08 -5.02
CA SER A 114 -6.53 8.09 -5.45
C SER A 114 -5.23 7.47 -5.94
N ILE A 115 -4.72 6.46 -5.21
CA ILE A 115 -3.53 5.70 -5.60
C ILE A 115 -3.71 5.05 -6.98
N LEU A 116 -4.88 4.45 -7.23
CA LEU A 116 -5.26 3.88 -8.52
C LEU A 116 -5.28 4.90 -9.65
N LYS A 117 -5.90 6.07 -9.41
CA LYS A 117 -6.05 7.12 -10.43
C LYS A 117 -4.72 7.68 -10.92
N VAL A 118 -3.67 7.65 -10.10
CA VAL A 118 -2.35 8.20 -10.44
C VAL A 118 -1.29 7.12 -10.65
N THR A 119 -1.62 5.83 -10.49
CA THR A 119 -0.64 4.73 -10.56
C THR A 119 0.59 5.00 -9.69
N LEU A 120 0.35 5.27 -8.39
CA LEU A 120 1.34 5.91 -7.50
C LEU A 120 2.68 5.18 -7.45
N ALA A 121 2.70 3.86 -7.21
CA ALA A 121 3.95 3.11 -7.12
C ALA A 121 4.79 3.20 -8.40
N ARG A 122 4.14 3.09 -9.57
CA ARG A 122 4.83 3.21 -10.86
C ARG A 122 5.28 4.66 -11.12
N LEU A 123 4.48 5.65 -10.75
CA LEU A 123 4.81 7.07 -10.90
C LEU A 123 6.08 7.43 -10.11
N ILE A 124 6.18 6.94 -8.87
CA ILE A 124 7.38 7.12 -8.03
C ILE A 124 8.62 6.58 -8.75
N LEU A 125 8.60 5.33 -9.21
CA LEU A 125 9.77 4.78 -9.92
C LEU A 125 10.04 5.48 -11.27
N SER A 126 9.03 6.05 -11.92
CA SER A 126 9.25 6.84 -13.13
C SER A 126 10.06 8.12 -12.86
N HIS A 127 9.89 8.74 -11.70
CA HIS A 127 10.73 9.84 -11.28
C HIS A 127 12.15 9.39 -10.92
N VAL A 128 12.30 8.21 -10.31
CA VAL A 128 13.63 7.61 -10.07
C VAL A 128 14.35 7.35 -11.40
N GLU A 129 13.67 6.80 -12.39
CA GLU A 129 14.20 6.61 -13.76
C GLU A 129 14.63 7.94 -14.42
N GLN A 130 14.00 9.05 -14.05
CA GLN A 130 14.35 10.41 -14.50
C GLN A 130 15.49 11.05 -13.68
N GLY A 131 16.13 10.28 -12.79
CA GLY A 131 17.28 10.72 -11.99
C GLY A 131 16.92 11.46 -10.70
N LYS A 132 15.67 11.38 -10.23
CA LYS A 132 15.29 11.90 -8.90
C LYS A 132 15.77 10.95 -7.81
N SER A 133 16.09 11.51 -6.63
CA SER A 133 16.31 10.71 -5.44
C SER A 133 15.02 9.96 -5.05
N VAL A 134 15.13 8.85 -4.32
CA VAL A 134 13.96 8.10 -3.85
C VAL A 134 13.04 8.94 -2.95
N GLU A 135 13.61 9.88 -2.19
CA GLU A 135 12.85 10.82 -1.35
C GLU A 135 12.10 11.84 -2.21
N ASP A 136 12.78 12.54 -3.13
CA ASP A 136 12.17 13.53 -4.02
C ASP A 136 11.08 12.90 -4.90
N ALA A 137 11.36 11.71 -5.46
CA ALA A 137 10.43 10.97 -6.29
C ALA A 137 9.13 10.63 -5.53
N SER A 138 9.27 10.22 -4.26
CA SER A 138 8.15 9.91 -3.39
C SER A 138 7.32 11.15 -3.06
N GLN A 139 7.99 12.24 -2.64
CA GLN A 139 7.32 13.51 -2.29
C GLN A 139 6.59 14.11 -3.49
N LEU A 140 7.24 14.19 -4.66
CA LEU A 140 6.64 14.71 -5.89
C LEU A 140 5.39 13.91 -6.31
N SER A 141 5.45 12.58 -6.22
CA SER A 141 4.33 11.72 -6.61
C SER A 141 3.15 11.82 -5.64
N LEU A 142 3.43 11.90 -4.34
CA LEU A 142 2.41 12.10 -3.31
C LEU A 142 1.76 13.49 -3.42
N GLN A 143 2.55 14.53 -3.68
CA GLN A 143 2.05 15.87 -3.94
C GLN A 143 1.17 15.89 -5.20
N HIS A 144 1.64 15.26 -6.29
CA HIS A 144 0.84 15.13 -7.51
C HIS A 144 -0.52 14.47 -7.25
N MET A 145 -0.56 13.41 -6.42
CA MET A 145 -1.81 12.77 -6.02
C MET A 145 -2.74 13.71 -5.24
N GLY A 146 -2.18 14.50 -4.32
CA GLY A 146 -2.91 15.54 -3.59
C GLY A 146 -3.50 16.59 -4.53
N ASP A 147 -2.68 17.17 -5.39
CA ASP A 147 -3.10 18.25 -6.29
C ASP A 147 -4.10 17.77 -7.36
N ARG A 148 -3.89 16.57 -7.92
CA ARG A 148 -4.67 16.09 -9.07
C ARG A 148 -6.01 15.48 -8.68
N VAL A 149 -6.04 14.72 -7.58
CA VAL A 149 -7.20 13.91 -7.18
C VAL A 149 -7.58 14.07 -5.71
N GLN A 150 -7.00 15.06 -5.01
CA GLN A 150 -7.28 15.37 -3.61
C GLN A 150 -7.05 14.17 -2.68
N GLY A 151 -6.13 13.28 -3.04
CA GLY A 151 -5.82 12.08 -2.27
C GLY A 151 -4.70 12.31 -1.26
N ALA A 152 -4.71 11.52 -0.18
CA ALA A 152 -3.59 11.40 0.75
C ALA A 152 -3.13 9.94 0.86
N GLY A 153 -1.85 9.73 1.11
CA GLY A 153 -1.28 8.40 1.26
C GLY A 153 0.16 8.45 1.73
N GLY A 154 0.84 7.31 1.62
CA GLY A 154 2.26 7.18 1.86
C GLY A 154 2.87 6.06 1.06
N ALA A 155 4.19 6.05 0.99
CA ALA A 155 4.96 5.05 0.28
C ALA A 155 6.28 4.79 1.01
N ILE A 156 6.72 3.54 0.91
CA ILE A 156 8.09 3.12 1.19
C ILE A 156 8.76 2.70 -0.11
N VAL A 157 10.02 3.06 -0.28
CA VAL A 157 10.79 2.86 -1.53
C VAL A 157 12.19 2.37 -1.20
N VAL A 158 12.71 1.45 -2.01
CA VAL A 158 14.13 1.08 -2.03
C VAL A 158 14.64 1.04 -3.47
N SER A 159 15.80 1.64 -3.73
CA SER A 159 16.48 1.59 -5.02
C SER A 159 17.44 0.39 -5.10
N PRO A 160 17.88 -0.01 -6.31
CA PRO A 160 18.91 -1.04 -6.45
C PRO A 160 20.29 -0.64 -5.89
N SER A 161 20.50 0.66 -5.62
CA SER A 161 21.71 1.18 -4.98
C SER A 161 21.65 1.15 -3.44
N GLY A 162 20.55 0.66 -2.84
CA GLY A 162 20.34 0.61 -1.40
C GLY A 162 19.75 1.88 -0.79
N GLN A 163 19.52 2.93 -1.58
CA GLN A 163 18.86 4.14 -1.08
C GLN A 163 17.39 3.83 -0.82
N TRP A 164 16.88 4.26 0.33
CA TRP A 164 15.48 4.05 0.69
C TRP A 164 14.85 5.33 1.24
N ALA A 165 13.51 5.39 1.21
CA ALA A 165 12.74 6.47 1.79
C ALA A 165 11.38 5.99 2.27
N ALA A 166 10.86 6.63 3.31
CA ALA A 166 9.47 6.57 3.73
C ALA A 166 8.88 7.98 3.68
N ALA A 167 7.85 8.20 2.86
CA ALA A 167 7.22 9.51 2.68
C ALA A 167 5.70 9.39 2.70
N PHE A 168 5.00 10.39 3.23
CA PHE A 168 3.54 10.38 3.36
C PHE A 168 2.95 11.78 3.48
N THR A 169 1.74 11.95 2.98
CA THR A 169 0.90 13.16 3.09
C THR A 169 -0.29 12.94 4.02
N THR A 170 -0.49 11.71 4.51
CA THR A 170 -1.45 11.44 5.59
C THR A 170 -0.98 12.06 6.90
N LYS A 171 -1.88 12.14 7.89
CA LYS A 171 -1.53 12.63 9.22
C LYS A 171 -0.43 11.81 9.90
N ARG A 172 -0.35 10.50 9.61
CA ARG A 172 0.61 9.53 10.15
C ARG A 172 0.79 8.38 9.18
N MET A 173 1.97 7.78 9.21
CA MET A 173 2.26 6.47 8.62
C MET A 173 3.28 5.79 9.54
N ALA A 174 2.93 4.65 10.12
CA ALA A 174 3.90 3.84 10.86
C ALA A 174 4.84 3.16 9.86
N TRP A 175 6.15 3.26 10.07
CA TRP A 175 7.14 2.62 9.22
C TRP A 175 8.36 2.16 10.03
N ALA A 176 9.07 1.19 9.46
CA ALA A 176 10.33 0.68 9.97
C ALA A 176 11.28 0.41 8.79
N ALA A 177 12.58 0.62 8.99
CA ALA A 177 13.64 0.24 8.06
C ALA A 177 14.75 -0.47 8.82
N ALA A 178 15.32 -1.52 8.22
CA ALA A 178 16.42 -2.27 8.77
C ALA A 178 17.57 -2.33 7.75
N GLU A 179 18.72 -1.78 8.12
CA GLU A 179 19.93 -1.70 7.28
C GLU A 179 21.17 -1.81 8.18
N ASP A 180 22.16 -2.63 7.81
CA ASP A 180 23.42 -2.82 8.55
C ASP A 180 23.24 -3.04 10.07
N ASP A 181 22.32 -3.93 10.45
CA ASP A 181 21.93 -4.23 11.84
C ASP A 181 21.35 -3.04 12.64
N VAL A 182 21.03 -1.94 11.97
CA VAL A 182 20.35 -0.77 12.54
C VAL A 182 18.87 -0.82 12.19
N LEU A 183 18.03 -0.70 13.23
CA LEU A 183 16.59 -0.58 13.09
C LEU A 183 16.16 0.88 13.31
N CYS A 184 15.61 1.48 12.25
CA CYS A 184 14.96 2.78 12.28
C CYS A 184 13.44 2.58 12.33
N VAL A 185 12.75 3.27 13.25
CA VAL A 185 11.29 3.22 13.38
C VAL A 185 10.75 4.63 13.59
N ASP A 186 9.62 4.94 12.96
CA ASP A 186 8.92 6.19 13.21
C ASP A 186 7.41 6.07 12.89
N GLU A 187 6.65 6.97 13.49
CA GLU A 187 5.21 7.16 13.29
C GLU A 187 4.82 8.65 13.19
N HIS A 188 5.82 9.56 13.09
CA HIS A 188 5.63 11.01 13.23
C HIS A 188 4.57 11.61 12.32
N LYS A 189 4.05 12.76 12.74
CA LYS A 189 3.15 13.60 11.95
C LYS A 189 3.93 14.20 10.78
N GLY A 190 3.47 14.01 9.55
CA GLY A 190 4.03 14.71 8.39
C GLY A 190 4.02 16.21 8.64
N ALA A 191 5.11 16.90 8.27
CA ALA A 191 5.24 18.35 8.45
C ALA A 191 4.04 19.05 7.79
N GLY A 192 3.30 19.81 8.60
CA GLY A 192 2.25 20.72 8.14
C GLY A 192 2.81 22.06 7.69
#